data_AF-A0A946VTR6-F1
#
_entry.id   AF-A0A946VTR6-F1
#
_cell.length_a   1.000
_cell.length_b   1.000
_cell.length_c   1.000
_cell.angle_alpha   90.00
_cell.angle_beta   90.00
_cell.angle_gamma   90.00
#
_symmetry.space_group_name_H-M   'P 1'
#
loop_
_entity.id
_entity.type
_entity.pdbx_description
1 polymer ?
#
loop_
_entity_poly.entity_id
_entity_poly.type
_entity_poly.pdbx_seq_one_letter_code
_entity_poly.pdbx_strand_id
1 'polypeptide(L)'
;GYGRGYGGADELPFFENYFTGGIGSVRGFESNTLGPKSTPARLYNTLPVLISPSATLTTYLADNSGALLSVPLDSTPDPFGGNILTEGSVELILPTPFAKGSRAVRTVAFYDVGNVFNDACRSTQLDCSDFDLGKLRSSAGLALTWLSGFGPLSFSFGLPIEKDSEDDTEFFQFTLGGAF
;
A
#
# COMPACT_ATOMS: atom_id res chain seq x y z
N GLY A 1 14.27 -0.69 5.17
CA GLY A 1 14.02 -1.51 6.36
C GLY A 1 14.06 -2.98 6.00
N TYR A 2 14.39 -3.85 6.95
CA TYR A 2 14.32 -5.29 6.78
C TYR A 2 13.98 -5.94 8.13
N GLY A 3 13.01 -6.85 8.13
CA GLY A 3 12.54 -7.56 9.31
C GLY A 3 12.44 -9.07 9.07
N ARG A 4 12.64 -9.85 10.14
CA ARG A 4 12.41 -11.29 10.17
C ARG A 4 11.83 -11.72 11.51
N GLY A 5 11.22 -12.90 11.53
CA GLY A 5 10.76 -13.54 12.76
C GLY A 5 11.92 -13.79 13.73
N TYR A 6 11.63 -13.67 15.04
CA TYR A 6 12.55 -13.98 16.13
C TYR A 6 11.86 -14.88 17.14
N GLY A 7 12.62 -15.65 17.92
CA GLY A 7 12.07 -16.48 19.00
C GLY A 7 11.26 -17.70 18.52
N GLY A 8 11.59 -18.25 17.35
CA GLY A 8 10.91 -19.41 16.77
C GLY A 8 9.77 -19.08 15.80
N ALA A 9 9.55 -17.81 15.50
CA ALA A 9 8.71 -17.40 14.38
C ALA A 9 9.51 -17.49 13.07
N ASP A 10 8.95 -18.19 12.08
CA ASP A 10 9.58 -18.34 10.75
C ASP A 10 9.43 -17.08 9.88
N GLU A 11 8.43 -16.24 10.18
CA GLU A 11 8.07 -15.04 9.43
C GLU A 11 7.96 -13.82 10.36
N LEU A 12 8.12 -12.62 9.81
CA LEU A 12 7.86 -11.38 10.57
C LEU A 12 6.36 -11.33 10.92
N PRO A 13 5.98 -11.13 12.19
CA PRO A 13 4.57 -10.99 12.55
C PRO A 13 3.92 -9.85 11.76
N PHE A 14 2.72 -10.07 11.21
CA PHE A 14 2.10 -9.14 10.26
C PHE A 14 1.89 -7.72 10.80
N PHE A 15 1.74 -7.55 12.11
CA PHE A 15 1.59 -6.25 12.76
C PHE A 15 2.90 -5.46 12.86
N GLU A 16 4.04 -6.08 12.55
CA GLU A 16 5.36 -5.45 12.43
C GLU A 16 5.75 -5.22 10.96
N ASN A 17 4.85 -5.51 10.01
CA ASN A 17 5.12 -5.25 8.60
C ASN A 17 5.40 -3.77 8.35
N TYR A 18 6.30 -3.51 7.42
CA TYR A 18 6.50 -2.18 6.88
C TYR A 18 5.39 -1.84 5.88
N PHE A 19 5.09 -0.55 5.80
CA PHE A 19 4.17 0.05 4.85
C PHE A 19 4.83 1.27 4.21
N THR A 20 4.41 1.63 3.00
CA THR A 20 4.92 2.78 2.26
C THR A 20 3.83 3.36 1.36
N GLY A 21 4.07 4.57 0.85
CA GLY A 21 3.07 5.38 0.17
C GLY A 21 2.44 6.40 1.12
N GLY A 22 2.15 7.58 0.59
CA GLY A 22 1.57 8.68 1.34
C GLY A 22 2.57 9.76 1.73
N ILE A 23 2.07 10.75 2.47
CA ILE A 23 2.89 11.86 2.97
C ILE A 23 3.88 11.36 4.03
N GLY A 24 5.15 11.73 3.89
CA GLY A 24 6.25 11.24 4.73
C GLY A 24 6.96 9.99 4.18
N SER A 25 6.49 9.47 3.05
CA SER A 25 7.04 8.30 2.35
C SER A 25 7.09 8.61 0.83
N VAL A 26 6.41 7.84 -0.01
CA VAL A 26 6.28 8.07 -1.46
C VAL A 26 4.99 8.87 -1.72
N ARG A 27 5.11 10.19 -1.84
CA ARG A 27 3.96 11.08 -2.08
C ARG A 27 3.32 10.81 -3.45
N GLY A 28 2.04 11.12 -3.61
CA GLY A 28 1.29 10.80 -4.85
C GLY A 28 0.66 9.41 -4.86
N PHE A 29 1.05 8.54 -3.93
CA PHE A 29 0.37 7.29 -3.60
C PHE A 29 -0.43 7.46 -2.32
N GLU A 30 -1.53 6.72 -2.20
CA GLU A 30 -2.33 6.70 -0.98
C GLU A 30 -1.51 6.13 0.20
N SER A 31 -1.86 6.52 1.42
CA SER A 31 -1.09 6.14 2.61
C SER A 31 -1.07 4.62 2.79
N ASN A 32 0.13 4.05 2.94
CA ASN A 32 0.34 2.63 3.24
C ASN A 32 -0.19 1.65 2.18
N THR A 33 -0.40 2.08 0.93
CA THR A 33 -1.02 1.23 -0.10
C THR A 33 -0.04 0.49 -1.01
N LEU A 34 1.24 0.87 -1.00
CA LEU A 34 2.26 0.27 -1.86
C LEU A 34 2.76 -1.08 -1.34
N GLY A 35 2.91 -2.05 -2.23
CA GLY A 35 3.47 -3.37 -1.96
C GLY A 35 2.41 -4.48 -1.88
N PRO A 36 2.70 -5.59 -1.17
CA PRO A 36 1.84 -6.76 -1.14
C PRO A 36 0.43 -6.46 -0.65
N LYS A 37 -0.56 -6.96 -1.39
CA LYS A 37 -1.97 -6.88 -1.07
C LYS A 37 -2.48 -8.21 -0.52
N SER A 38 -3.56 -8.14 0.25
CA SER A 38 -4.25 -9.28 0.82
C SER A 38 -4.83 -10.19 -0.27
N THR A 39 -5.14 -11.43 0.10
CA THR A 39 -5.95 -12.31 -0.75
C THR A 39 -7.42 -12.09 -0.43
N PRO A 40 -8.26 -11.73 -1.41
CA PRO A 40 -9.69 -11.60 -1.17
C PRO A 40 -10.31 -12.90 -0.66
N ALA A 41 -11.20 -12.79 0.32
CA ALA A 41 -12.05 -13.92 0.71
C ALA A 41 -12.91 -14.36 -0.49
N ARG A 42 -13.15 -15.67 -0.62
CA ARG A 42 -13.96 -16.23 -1.71
C ARG A 42 -15.23 -16.86 -1.16
N LEU A 43 -16.37 -16.55 -1.78
CA LEU A 43 -17.63 -17.24 -1.56
C LEU A 43 -17.70 -18.43 -2.50
N TYR A 44 -17.74 -19.64 -1.93
CA TYR A 44 -17.89 -20.86 -2.71
C TYR A 44 -19.35 -21.17 -2.97
N ASN A 45 -19.65 -21.57 -4.20
CA ASN A 45 -20.99 -22.00 -4.56
C ASN A 45 -21.25 -23.37 -3.96
N THR A 46 -22.32 -23.49 -3.18
CA THR A 46 -22.70 -24.74 -2.53
C THR A 46 -24.10 -25.20 -2.92
N LEU A 47 -24.31 -26.51 -3.00
CA LEU A 47 -25.64 -27.12 -3.15
C LEU A 47 -25.91 -28.12 -2.03
N PRO A 48 -27.15 -28.16 -1.51
CA PRO A 48 -27.59 -29.23 -0.62
C PRO A 48 -27.80 -30.51 -1.44
N VAL A 49 -27.18 -31.61 -1.01
CA VAL A 49 -27.36 -32.95 -1.57
C VAL A 49 -27.91 -33.88 -0.51
N LEU A 50 -29.02 -34.54 -0.81
CA LEU A 50 -29.60 -35.57 0.06
C LEU A 50 -28.74 -36.83 -0.03
N ILE A 51 -28.22 -37.28 1.10
CA ILE A 51 -27.42 -38.52 1.21
C ILE A 51 -28.19 -39.63 1.92
N SER A 52 -29.29 -39.28 2.59
CA SER A 52 -30.29 -40.23 3.09
C SER A 52 -31.64 -39.51 3.27
N PRO A 53 -32.73 -40.23 3.55
CA PRO A 53 -34.04 -39.62 3.78
C PRO A 53 -34.11 -38.60 4.92
N SER A 54 -33.12 -38.59 5.83
CA SER A 54 -33.04 -37.66 6.96
C SER A 54 -31.73 -36.87 7.02
N ALA A 55 -30.87 -36.96 6.00
CA ALA A 55 -29.56 -36.30 6.01
C ALA A 55 -29.29 -35.55 4.70
N THR A 56 -29.00 -34.25 4.85
CA THR A 56 -28.58 -33.35 3.78
C THR A 56 -27.16 -32.90 4.07
N LEU A 57 -26.29 -32.99 3.06
CA LEU A 57 -24.93 -32.47 3.13
C LEU A 57 -24.79 -31.26 2.21
N THR A 58 -24.13 -30.21 2.68
CA THR A 58 -23.74 -29.08 1.84
C THR A 58 -22.48 -29.46 1.06
N THR A 59 -22.58 -29.48 -0.26
CA THR A 59 -21.47 -29.82 -1.16
C THR A 59 -21.00 -28.57 -1.90
N TYR A 60 -19.69 -28.46 -2.15
CA TYR A 60 -19.13 -27.41 -3.00
C TYR A 60 -19.27 -27.78 -4.47
N LEU A 61 -19.59 -26.81 -5.31
CA LEU A 61 -19.58 -27.00 -6.75
C LEU A 61 -18.17 -26.84 -7.30
N ALA A 62 -17.78 -27.72 -8.20
CA ALA A 62 -16.54 -27.65 -8.95
C ALA A 62 -16.84 -27.55 -10.45
N ASP A 63 -15.95 -26.91 -11.20
CA ASP A 63 -16.00 -26.93 -12.66
C ASP A 63 -15.47 -28.25 -13.24
N ASN A 64 -15.43 -28.36 -14.56
CA ASN A 64 -14.96 -29.55 -15.27
C ASN A 64 -13.46 -29.83 -15.08
N SER A 65 -12.69 -28.89 -14.53
CA SER A 65 -11.27 -29.06 -14.18
C SER A 65 -11.06 -29.48 -12.72
N GLY A 66 -12.14 -29.53 -11.93
CA GLY A 66 -12.10 -29.83 -10.50
C GLY A 66 -11.83 -28.60 -9.62
N ALA A 67 -11.76 -27.39 -10.19
CA ALA A 67 -11.62 -26.17 -9.42
C ALA A 67 -12.96 -25.75 -8.81
N LEU A 68 -12.96 -25.39 -7.52
CA LEU A 68 -14.20 -24.99 -6.84
C LEU A 68 -14.73 -23.67 -7.40
N LEU A 69 -15.99 -23.69 -7.84
CA LEU A 69 -16.71 -22.50 -8.31
C LEU A 69 -16.86 -21.52 -7.15
N SER A 70 -16.27 -20.34 -7.31
CA SER A 70 -16.30 -19.31 -6.27
C SER A 70 -16.14 -17.91 -6.84
N VAL A 71 -16.83 -16.95 -6.21
CA VAL A 71 -16.72 -15.52 -6.51
C VAL A 71 -15.92 -14.83 -5.42
N PRO A 72 -15.02 -13.90 -5.75
CA PRO A 72 -14.37 -13.08 -4.73
C PRO A 72 -15.44 -12.24 -4.01
N LEU A 73 -15.36 -12.20 -2.68
CA LEU A 73 -16.21 -11.35 -1.84
C LEU A 73 -15.80 -9.88 -1.99
N ASP A 74 -14.53 -9.65 -2.28
CA ASP A 74 -13.92 -8.34 -2.44
C ASP A 74 -13.07 -8.33 -3.72
N SER A 75 -13.23 -7.29 -4.53
CA SER A 75 -12.48 -7.08 -5.76
C SER A 75 -11.29 -6.12 -5.59
N THR A 76 -11.14 -5.52 -4.41
CA THR A 76 -10.11 -4.52 -4.10
C THR A 76 -9.34 -4.96 -2.87
N PRO A 77 -8.27 -5.76 -3.02
CA PRO A 77 -7.54 -6.30 -1.88
C PRO A 77 -6.80 -5.20 -1.11
N ASP A 78 -6.96 -5.19 0.21
CA ASP A 78 -6.28 -4.24 1.08
C ASP A 78 -4.76 -4.46 1.10
N PRO A 79 -3.94 -3.40 1.27
CA PRO A 79 -2.51 -3.55 1.51
C PRO A 79 -2.26 -4.30 2.82
N PHE A 80 -1.31 -5.24 2.78
CA PHE A 80 -0.93 -6.03 3.95
C PHE A 80 0.52 -5.79 4.38
N GLY A 81 1.28 -5.03 3.59
CA GLY A 81 2.67 -4.69 3.86
C GLY A 81 3.60 -5.90 3.70
N GLY A 82 4.82 -5.75 4.20
CA GLY A 82 5.86 -6.75 4.02
C GLY A 82 7.08 -6.51 4.90
N ASN A 83 8.02 -7.44 4.84
CA ASN A 83 9.18 -7.44 5.73
C ASN A 83 10.40 -6.72 5.14
N ILE A 84 10.33 -6.22 3.92
CA ILE A 84 11.39 -5.45 3.26
C ILE A 84 10.82 -4.10 2.81
N LEU A 85 11.41 -3.01 3.28
CA LEU A 85 11.04 -1.65 2.90
C LEU A 85 12.18 -0.99 2.15
N THR A 86 11.90 -0.43 0.97
CA THR A 86 12.86 0.38 0.22
C THR A 86 12.25 1.73 -0.07
N GLU A 87 12.90 2.80 0.38
CA GLU A 87 12.47 4.18 0.17
C GLU A 87 13.68 5.07 -0.09
N GLY A 88 13.48 6.08 -0.93
CA GLY A 88 14.43 7.13 -1.23
C GLY A 88 13.69 8.37 -1.69
N SER A 89 14.23 9.55 -1.36
CA SER A 89 13.66 10.83 -1.78
C SER A 89 14.76 11.83 -2.07
N VAL A 90 14.54 12.64 -3.11
CA VAL A 90 15.36 13.79 -3.46
C VAL A 90 14.48 15.03 -3.45
N GLU A 91 14.85 16.01 -2.63
CA GLU A 91 14.09 17.25 -2.45
C GLU A 91 14.94 18.48 -2.78
N LEU A 92 14.41 19.35 -3.63
CA LEU A 92 14.97 20.65 -3.95
C LEU A 92 14.12 21.75 -3.33
N ILE A 93 14.70 22.47 -2.36
CA ILE A 93 14.06 23.63 -1.75
C ILE A 93 14.11 24.80 -2.75
N LEU A 94 12.93 25.31 -3.10
CA LEU A 94 12.78 26.41 -4.05
C LEU A 94 12.48 27.73 -3.32
N PRO A 95 12.94 28.86 -3.86
CA PRO A 95 12.46 30.16 -3.38
C PRO A 95 10.95 30.28 -3.65
N THR A 96 10.18 30.60 -2.61
CA THR A 96 8.71 30.69 -2.67
C THR A 96 8.28 31.83 -3.62
N PRO A 97 7.62 31.54 -4.75
CA PRO A 97 7.38 32.54 -5.79
C PRO A 97 6.45 33.68 -5.35
N PHE A 98 5.52 33.41 -4.43
CA PHE A 98 4.47 34.36 -4.00
C PHE A 98 4.78 35.04 -2.65
N ALA A 99 5.79 34.59 -1.91
CA ALA A 99 6.08 35.03 -0.54
C ALA A 99 7.55 35.39 -0.36
N LYS A 100 8.08 36.23 -1.25
CA LYS A 100 9.49 36.65 -1.26
C LYS A 100 9.89 37.22 0.10
N GLY A 101 10.90 36.62 0.74
CA GLY A 101 11.44 37.05 2.03
C GLY A 101 10.72 36.49 3.26
N SER A 102 9.60 35.76 3.10
CA SER A 102 8.92 35.12 4.22
C SER A 102 9.59 33.78 4.57
N ARG A 103 9.93 33.60 5.85
CA ARG A 103 10.38 32.32 6.40
C ARG A 103 9.21 31.41 6.83
N ALA A 104 7.98 31.90 6.73
CA ALA A 104 6.80 31.17 7.16
C ALA A 104 6.35 30.12 6.13
N VAL A 105 6.79 30.23 4.87
CA VAL A 105 6.43 29.31 3.79
C VAL A 105 7.71 28.70 3.21
N ARG A 106 7.69 27.38 3.00
CA ARG A 106 8.74 26.64 2.30
C ARG A 106 8.12 25.90 1.13
N THR A 107 8.68 26.07 -0.07
CA THR A 107 8.33 25.30 -1.27
C THR A 107 9.43 24.30 -1.56
N VAL A 108 9.04 23.07 -1.88
CA VAL A 108 9.94 21.97 -2.24
C VAL A 108 9.45 21.35 -3.55
N ALA A 109 10.37 21.07 -4.47
CA ALA A 109 10.13 20.10 -5.53
C ALA A 109 10.74 18.77 -5.11
N PHE A 110 10.04 17.66 -5.34
CA PHE A 110 10.48 16.36 -4.89
C PHE A 110 10.43 15.31 -6.00
N TYR A 111 11.28 14.29 -5.85
CA TYR A 111 11.21 13.02 -6.54
C TYR A 111 11.34 11.91 -5.49
N ASP A 112 10.29 11.11 -5.34
CA ASP A 112 10.23 10.02 -4.36
C ASP A 112 10.26 8.68 -5.10
N VAL A 113 10.91 7.69 -4.48
CA VAL A 113 10.94 6.31 -4.95
C VAL A 113 10.78 5.38 -3.76
N GLY A 114 9.96 4.35 -3.90
CA GLY A 114 9.85 3.33 -2.88
C GLY A 114 8.88 2.22 -3.21
N ASN A 115 9.02 1.12 -2.48
CA ASN A 115 8.05 0.04 -2.42
C ASN A 115 8.33 -0.85 -1.18
N VAL A 116 7.33 -1.63 -0.80
CA VAL A 116 7.45 -2.71 0.19
C VAL A 116 7.42 -4.06 -0.53
N PHE A 117 8.22 -5.00 -0.02
CA PHE A 117 8.34 -6.35 -0.54
C PHE A 117 8.21 -7.37 0.60
N ASN A 118 7.95 -8.63 0.25
CA ASN A 118 7.86 -9.71 1.21
C ASN A 118 8.58 -10.98 0.70
N ASP A 119 9.50 -11.52 1.49
CA ASP A 119 10.21 -12.76 1.15
C ASP A 119 9.39 -14.04 1.44
N ALA A 120 8.24 -13.91 2.10
CA ALA A 120 7.32 -15.00 2.47
C ALA A 120 5.97 -14.95 1.71
N CYS A 121 6.02 -14.73 0.39
CA CYS A 121 4.82 -14.62 -0.43
C CYS A 121 4.02 -15.92 -0.57
N ARG A 122 2.69 -15.81 -0.48
CA ARG A 122 1.74 -16.87 -0.84
C ARG A 122 1.29 -16.69 -2.29
N SER A 123 0.95 -17.79 -2.96
CA SER A 123 0.54 -17.79 -4.39
C SER A 123 -0.75 -17.03 -4.69
N THR A 124 -1.52 -16.68 -3.67
CA THR A 124 -2.80 -15.98 -3.79
C THR A 124 -2.71 -14.48 -3.48
N GLN A 125 -1.56 -14.00 -3.01
CA GLN A 125 -1.37 -12.59 -2.69
C GLN A 125 -1.06 -11.80 -3.95
N LEU A 126 -1.73 -10.65 -4.11
CA LEU A 126 -1.53 -9.73 -5.22
C LEU A 126 -0.36 -8.80 -4.92
N ASP A 127 0.38 -8.44 -5.96
CA ASP A 127 1.63 -7.66 -5.92
C ASP A 127 2.65 -8.10 -4.84
N CYS A 128 2.67 -9.39 -4.51
CA CYS A 128 3.65 -9.95 -3.58
C CYS A 128 4.87 -10.47 -4.35
N SER A 129 6.05 -9.94 -4.03
CA SER A 129 7.33 -10.48 -4.50
C SER A 129 8.44 -10.21 -3.48
N ASP A 130 9.53 -10.95 -3.61
CA ASP A 130 10.81 -10.58 -3.01
C ASP A 130 11.33 -9.25 -3.62
N PHE A 131 12.41 -8.71 -3.06
CA PHE A 131 13.00 -7.46 -3.51
C PHE A 131 13.34 -7.49 -5.01
N ASP A 132 12.69 -6.61 -5.75
CA ASP A 132 12.90 -6.42 -7.18
C ASP A 132 12.94 -4.92 -7.50
N LEU A 133 14.05 -4.48 -8.08
CA LEU A 133 14.24 -3.09 -8.52
C LEU A 133 13.21 -2.67 -9.57
N GLY A 134 12.75 -3.60 -10.42
CA GLY A 134 11.74 -3.33 -11.44
C GLY A 134 10.34 -3.06 -10.88
N LYS A 135 10.14 -3.34 -9.59
CA LYS A 135 8.89 -3.11 -8.88
C LYS A 135 8.92 -1.88 -7.96
N LEU A 136 9.97 -1.07 -8.01
CA LEU A 136 9.98 0.21 -7.30
C LEU A 136 8.95 1.17 -7.92
N ARG A 137 8.17 1.84 -7.07
CA ARG A 137 7.26 2.90 -7.51
C ARG A 137 7.94 4.24 -7.35
N SER A 138 7.59 5.19 -8.19
CA SER A 138 8.17 6.53 -8.10
C SER A 138 7.18 7.62 -8.43
N SER A 139 7.43 8.81 -7.92
CA SER A 139 6.61 9.99 -8.13
C SER A 139 7.45 11.26 -8.14
N ALA A 140 6.91 12.32 -8.73
CA ALA A 140 7.47 13.66 -8.63
C ALA A 140 6.39 14.67 -8.32
N GLY A 141 6.75 15.77 -7.67
CA GLY A 141 5.76 16.76 -7.31
C GLY A 141 6.29 18.00 -6.65
N LEU A 142 5.35 18.78 -6.13
CA LEU A 142 5.61 20.00 -5.37
C LEU A 142 4.98 19.88 -3.98
N ALA A 143 5.71 20.33 -2.96
CA ALA A 143 5.23 20.42 -1.60
C ALA A 143 5.37 21.84 -1.05
N LEU A 144 4.45 22.22 -0.18
CA LEU A 144 4.36 23.51 0.47
C LEU A 144 4.17 23.29 1.97
N THR A 145 5.09 23.80 2.77
CA THR A 145 4.92 23.83 4.22
C THR A 145 4.74 25.26 4.68
N TRP A 146 3.62 25.52 5.36
CA TRP A 146 3.28 26.81 5.94
C TRP A 146 3.21 26.72 7.46
N LEU A 147 4.05 27.50 8.14
CA LEU A 147 3.96 27.74 9.57
C LEU A 147 2.86 28.76 9.83
N SER A 148 1.66 28.26 10.12
CA SER A 148 0.50 29.09 10.46
C SER A 148 0.45 29.40 11.96
N GLY A 149 -0.51 30.23 12.38
CA GLY A 149 -0.79 30.47 13.80
C GLY A 149 -1.29 29.25 14.57
N PHE A 150 -1.77 28.20 13.88
CA PHE A 150 -2.30 26.97 14.48
C PHE A 150 -1.33 25.79 14.39
N GLY A 151 -0.11 26.01 13.90
CA GLY A 151 0.93 25.00 13.73
C GLY A 151 1.37 24.81 12.27
N PRO A 152 2.24 23.82 12.01
CA PRO A 152 2.72 23.50 10.67
C PRO A 152 1.61 22.83 9.84
N LEU A 153 1.33 23.40 8.68
CA LEU A 153 0.51 22.76 7.64
C LEU A 153 1.42 22.39 6.48
N SER A 154 1.35 21.14 6.03
CA SER A 154 2.07 20.67 4.84
C SER A 154 1.07 20.20 3.80
N PHE A 155 1.29 20.60 2.57
CA PHE A 155 0.51 20.21 1.40
C PHE A 155 1.47 19.61 0.37
N SER A 156 1.10 18.51 -0.27
CA SER A 156 1.86 17.91 -1.36
C SER A 156 0.96 17.61 -2.56
N PHE A 157 1.49 17.90 -3.74
CA PHE A 157 0.89 17.61 -5.03
C PHE A 157 1.84 16.65 -5.74
N GLY A 158 1.55 15.35 -5.67
CA GLY A 158 2.40 14.28 -6.18
C GLY A 158 1.80 13.63 -7.41
N LEU A 159 2.60 13.50 -8.47
CA LEU A 159 2.25 12.75 -9.67
C LEU A 159 3.03 11.43 -9.68
N PRO A 160 2.33 10.28 -9.60
CA PRO A 160 2.95 8.98 -9.84
C PRO A 160 3.56 8.92 -11.25
N ILE A 161 4.83 8.51 -11.32
CA ILE A 161 5.56 8.30 -12.58
C ILE A 161 5.59 6.81 -12.92
N GLU A 162 6.09 5.99 -11.98
CA GLU A 162 6.11 4.53 -12.10
C GLU A 162 5.12 3.94 -11.12
N LYS A 163 4.11 3.22 -11.63
CA LYS A 163 3.01 2.62 -10.86
C LYS A 163 2.51 1.33 -11.51
N ASP A 164 1.90 0.46 -10.72
CA ASP A 164 1.21 -0.75 -11.15
C ASP A 164 -0.29 -0.53 -11.39
N SER A 165 -1.02 -1.59 -11.77
CA SER A 165 -2.48 -1.62 -11.82
C SER A 165 -3.13 -1.68 -10.44
N GLU A 166 -2.44 -2.30 -9.48
CA GLU A 166 -2.93 -2.50 -8.11
C GLU A 166 -2.58 -1.35 -7.14
N ASP A 167 -1.84 -0.35 -7.62
CA ASP A 167 -1.40 0.79 -6.80
C ASP A 167 -2.50 1.86 -6.68
N ASP A 168 -2.79 2.24 -5.44
CA ASP A 168 -3.74 3.32 -5.13
C ASP A 168 -3.02 4.67 -5.10
N THR A 169 -3.50 5.62 -5.90
CA THR A 169 -2.85 6.93 -6.10
C THR A 169 -3.63 8.07 -5.47
N GLU A 170 -2.94 9.02 -4.85
CA GLU A 170 -3.53 10.20 -4.23
C GLU A 170 -2.76 11.47 -4.62
N PHE A 171 -3.31 12.26 -5.55
CA PHE A 171 -2.61 13.42 -6.11
C PHE A 171 -2.35 14.53 -5.08
N PHE A 172 -3.35 14.85 -4.25
CA PHE A 172 -3.28 15.93 -3.28
C PHE A 172 -3.35 15.38 -1.86
N GLN A 173 -2.33 15.67 -1.07
CA GLN A 173 -2.23 15.19 0.30
C GLN A 173 -1.90 16.36 1.22
N PHE A 174 -2.40 16.32 2.45
CA PHE A 174 -2.18 17.39 3.41
C PHE A 174 -2.14 16.90 4.85
N THR A 175 -1.40 17.59 5.70
CA THR A 175 -1.32 17.33 7.15
C THR A 175 -1.41 18.64 7.92
N LEU A 176 -2.18 18.67 9.02
CA LEU A 176 -2.29 19.82 9.92
C LEU A 176 -1.83 19.43 11.33
N GLY A 177 -0.59 19.76 11.70
CA GLY A 177 -0.03 19.39 13.00
C GLY A 177 0.10 17.87 13.18
N GLY A 178 1.18 17.41 13.81
CA GLY A 178 1.28 16.00 14.16
C GLY A 178 0.28 15.67 15.26
N ALA A 179 -0.50 14.60 15.10
CA ALA A 179 -1.09 13.93 16.25
C ALA A 179 0.06 13.32 17.06
N PHE A 180 0.17 13.72 18.33
CA PHE A 180 1.11 13.18 19.31
C PHE A 180 0.74 11.74 19.68
#